data_AF-A0A447RJV8-F1
#
_entry.id   AF-A0A447RJV8-F1
#
_cell.length_a   1.000
_cell.length_b   1.000
_cell.length_c   1.000
_cell.angle_alpha   90.00
_cell.angle_beta   90.00
_cell.angle_gamma   90.00
#
_symmetry.space_group_name_H-M   'P 1'
#
loop_
_entity.id
_entity.type
_entity.pdbx_description
1 polymer ?
#
loop_
_entity_poly.entity_id
_entity_poly.type
_entity_poly.pdbx_seq_one_letter_code
_entity_poly.pdbx_strand_id
1 'polypeptide(L)'
;MPFGFILADPLNNALAGGWLLFAFIGTGSSFLAFAALAARHQIANPGYAHKSLYYLGGLTEGTETILLFVPGCLFPAHFAWLAWLFGALCWLTTATRICSGYQTLKRVTTTA
;
A
#
# COMPACT_ATOMS: atom_id res chain seq x y z
N MET A 1 -10.27 7.78 -3.71
CA MET A 1 -11.44 6.88 -3.85
C MET A 1 -12.19 6.64 -2.54
N PRO A 2 -11.60 6.14 -1.43
CA PRO A 2 -12.36 5.82 -0.21
C PRO A 2 -13.15 7.01 0.35
N PHE A 3 -12.57 8.22 0.27
CA PHE A 3 -13.22 9.45 0.71
C PHE A 3 -14.57 9.72 0.02
N GLY A 4 -14.74 9.33 -1.25
CA GLY A 4 -16.02 9.48 -1.96
C GLY A 4 -17.14 8.65 -1.34
N PHE A 5 -16.83 7.42 -0.92
CA PHE A 5 -17.79 6.55 -0.22
C PHE A 5 -18.14 7.06 1.19
N ILE A 6 -17.17 7.70 1.86
CA ILE A 6 -17.41 8.38 3.14
C ILE A 6 -18.37 9.56 2.95
N LEU A 7 -18.18 10.38 1.91
CA LEU A 7 -19.07 11.50 1.63
C LEU A 7 -20.48 11.05 1.22
N ALA A 8 -20.59 9.92 0.51
CA ALA A 8 -21.88 9.39 0.05
C ALA A 8 -22.75 8.87 1.20
N ASP A 9 -22.15 8.26 2.23
CA ASP A 9 -22.84 7.82 3.45
C ASP A 9 -21.90 7.89 4.67
N PRO A 10 -21.80 9.07 5.31
CA PRO A 10 -20.87 9.27 6.41
C PRO A 10 -21.18 8.40 7.63
N LEU A 11 -22.46 8.13 7.91
CA LEU A 11 -22.89 7.36 9.08
C LEU A 11 -22.38 5.92 9.02
N ASN A 12 -22.46 5.28 7.85
CA ASN A 12 -22.07 3.89 7.69
C ASN A 12 -20.61 3.70 7.24
N ASN A 13 -20.05 4.64 6.47
CA ASN A 13 -18.75 4.45 5.82
C ASN A 13 -17.58 5.19 6.46
N ALA A 14 -17.79 6.17 7.35
CA ALA A 14 -16.70 7.02 7.85
C ALA A 14 -15.56 6.23 8.51
N LEU A 15 -15.88 5.28 9.38
CA LEU A 15 -14.86 4.52 10.09
C LEU A 15 -14.08 3.58 9.16
N ALA A 16 -14.79 2.78 8.37
CA ALA A 16 -14.18 1.81 7.47
C ALA A 16 -13.42 2.50 6.32
N GLY A 17 -13.96 3.58 5.77
CA GLY A 17 -13.28 4.40 4.77
C GLY A 17 -12.05 5.11 5.34
N GLY A 18 -12.13 5.63 6.57
CA GLY A 18 -11.00 6.23 7.27
C GLY A 18 -9.88 5.23 7.53
N TRP A 19 -10.22 4.02 7.98
CA TRP A 19 -9.29 2.89 8.11
C TRP A 19 -8.57 2.58 6.79
N LEU A 20 -9.32 2.47 5.69
CA LEU A 20 -8.76 2.18 4.38
C LEU A 20 -7.84 3.30 3.86
N LEU A 21 -8.21 4.57 4.09
CA LEU A 21 -7.34 5.72 3.78
C LEU A 21 -6.03 5.64 4.55
N PHE A 22 -6.10 5.38 5.86
CA PHE A 22 -4.92 5.27 6.70
C PHE A 22 -3.99 4.13 6.25
N ALA A 23 -4.56 2.96 5.92
CA ALA A 23 -3.80 1.84 5.39
C ALA A 23 -3.10 2.17 4.06
N PHE A 24 -3.76 2.92 3.16
CA PHE A 24 -3.13 3.34 1.90
C PHE A 24 -1.92 4.25 2.10
N ILE A 25 -2.01 5.20 3.03
CA ILE A 25 -0.87 6.04 3.39
C ILE A 25 0.29 5.18 3.91
N GLY A 26 0.02 4.14 4.70
CA GLY A 26 1.02 3.15 5.13
C GLY A 26 1.71 2.43 3.95
N THR A 27 0.94 1.91 3.01
CA THR A 27 1.50 1.22 1.83
C THR A 27 2.32 2.14 0.91
N GLY A 28 1.88 3.39 0.73
CA GLY A 28 2.58 4.37 -0.12
C GLY A 28 3.84 4.93 0.52
N SER A 29 3.79 5.25 1.82
CA SER A 29 4.94 5.77 2.57
C SER A 29 6.06 4.74 2.73
N SER A 30 5.72 3.48 3.03
CA SER A 30 6.72 2.39 3.12
C SER A 30 7.46 2.16 1.80
N PHE A 31 6.75 2.25 0.67
CA PHE A 31 7.35 2.18 -0.67
C PHE A 31 8.31 3.35 -0.93
N LEU A 32 7.88 4.59 -0.65
CA LEU A 32 8.69 5.77 -0.88
C LEU A 32 9.92 5.81 0.03
N ALA A 33 9.77 5.44 1.31
CA ALA A 33 10.87 5.37 2.26
C ALA A 33 11.96 4.41 1.79
N PHE A 34 11.58 3.21 1.33
CA PHE A 34 12.54 2.27 0.75
C PHE A 34 13.19 2.82 -0.52
N ALA A 35 12.42 3.40 -1.44
CA ALA A 35 12.97 3.94 -2.68
C ALA A 35 14.01 5.05 -2.41
N ALA A 36 13.76 5.93 -1.44
CA ALA A 36 14.70 6.96 -1.03
C ALA A 36 16.00 6.38 -0.45
N LEU A 37 15.89 5.38 0.43
CA LEU A 37 17.05 4.70 1.03
C LEU A 37 17.84 3.88 -0.01
N ALA A 38 17.17 3.14 -0.88
CA ALA A 38 17.80 2.37 -1.95
C ALA A 38 18.56 3.26 -2.94
N ALA A 39 17.99 4.42 -3.30
CA ALA A 39 18.66 5.41 -4.14
C ALA A 39 19.94 5.96 -3.49
N ARG A 40 19.94 6.20 -2.17
CA ARG A 40 21.13 6.67 -1.43
C ARG A 40 22.24 5.62 -1.36
N HIS A 41 21.89 4.34 -1.31
CA HIS A 41 22.85 3.24 -1.19
C HIS A 41 23.26 2.62 -2.54
N GLN A 42 22.84 3.18 -3.68
CA GLN A 42 23.17 2.68 -5.04
C GLN A 42 22.87 1.17 -5.22
N ILE A 43 21.87 0.64 -4.50
CA ILE A 43 21.51 -0.77 -4.56
C ILE A 43 21.05 -1.07 -6.00
N ALA A 44 21.79 -1.83 -6.79
CA ALA A 44 21.43 -2.07 -8.21
C ALA A 44 19.99 -2.62 -8.34
N ASN A 45 19.19 -2.04 -9.24
CA ASN A 45 17.81 -2.43 -9.52
C ASN A 45 17.79 -3.68 -10.43
N PRO A 46 17.62 -4.92 -9.91
CA PRO A 46 17.98 -6.12 -10.68
C PRO A 46 16.97 -6.49 -11.78
N GLY A 47 15.88 -5.73 -11.96
CA GLY A 47 14.82 -6.08 -12.91
C GLY A 47 14.13 -4.94 -13.67
N TYR A 48 14.37 -3.67 -13.33
CA TYR A 48 13.64 -2.54 -13.93
C TYR A 48 14.51 -1.30 -14.15
N ALA A 49 15.48 -1.40 -15.07
CA ALA A 49 16.44 -0.33 -15.39
C ALA A 49 15.79 1.01 -15.86
N HIS A 50 14.53 1.00 -16.31
CA HIS A 50 13.85 2.17 -16.87
C HIS A 50 12.71 2.76 -16.01
N LYS A 51 12.49 2.27 -14.78
CA LYS A 51 11.52 2.90 -13.85
C LYS A 51 12.27 3.63 -12.74
N SER A 52 11.95 4.90 -12.50
CA SER A 52 12.67 5.76 -11.54
C SER A 52 12.46 5.39 -10.06
N LEU A 53 11.64 4.37 -9.75
CA LEU A 53 11.34 3.94 -8.39
C LEU A 53 11.74 2.47 -8.20
N TYR A 54 12.52 2.21 -7.16
CA TYR A 54 12.85 0.85 -6.71
C TYR A 54 11.55 0.13 -6.32
N TYR A 55 11.20 -0.89 -7.10
CA TYR A 55 9.91 -1.56 -6.99
C TYR A 55 9.98 -2.66 -5.91
N LEU A 56 9.38 -2.41 -4.75
CA LEU A 56 8.93 -3.50 -3.89
C LEU A 56 7.55 -3.94 -4.38
N GLY A 57 7.47 -5.18 -4.86
CA GLY A 57 6.18 -5.85 -5.04
C GLY A 57 5.34 -5.81 -3.76
N GLY A 58 4.03 -5.94 -3.91
CA GLY A 58 3.10 -5.99 -2.79
C GLY A 58 1.92 -6.90 -3.11
N LEU A 59 1.21 -7.36 -2.08
CA LEU A 59 0.00 -8.18 -2.25
C LEU A 59 -1.22 -7.34 -2.66
N THR A 60 -1.13 -6.02 -2.50
CA THR A 60 -2.17 -5.05 -2.88
C THR A 60 -1.59 -4.07 -3.91
N GLU A 61 -1.58 -4.46 -5.18
CA GLU A 61 -1.22 -3.61 -6.31
C GLU A 61 -2.47 -2.91 -6.89
N GLY A 62 -2.30 -2.29 -8.07
CA GLY A 62 -3.37 -1.56 -8.75
C GLY A 62 -4.56 -2.45 -9.13
N THR A 63 -4.30 -3.71 -9.52
CA THR A 63 -5.34 -4.64 -9.94
C THR A 63 -6.24 -5.06 -8.78
N GLU A 64 -5.69 -5.47 -7.63
CA GLU A 64 -6.52 -5.82 -6.47
C GLU A 64 -7.30 -4.61 -5.94
N THR A 65 -6.70 -3.42 -6.04
CA THR A 65 -7.36 -2.16 -5.64
C THR A 65 -8.55 -1.85 -6.55
N ILE A 66 -8.43 -2.05 -7.86
CA ILE A 66 -9.55 -1.88 -8.81
C ILE A 66 -10.64 -2.92 -8.53
N LEU A 67 -10.24 -4.18 -8.31
CA LEU A 67 -11.16 -5.27 -7.96
C LEU A 67 -11.90 -5.04 -6.63
N LEU A 68 -11.36 -4.22 -5.72
CA LEU A 68 -12.07 -3.78 -4.53
C LEU A 68 -13.11 -2.70 -4.84
N PHE A 69 -12.71 -1.67 -5.59
CA PHE A 69 -13.54 -0.48 -5.79
C PHE A 69 -14.66 -0.69 -6.80
N VAL A 70 -14.50 -1.56 -7.81
CA VAL A 70 -15.57 -1.85 -8.77
C VAL A 70 -16.80 -2.46 -8.08
N PRO A 71 -16.68 -3.54 -7.26
CA PRO A 71 -17.79 -4.04 -6.46
C PRO A 71 -18.29 -3.03 -5.42
N GLY A 72 -17.40 -2.24 -4.82
CA GLY A 72 -17.79 -1.16 -3.91
C GLY A 72 -18.70 -0.13 -4.57
N CYS A 73 -18.43 0.25 -5.82
CA CYS A 73 -19.27 1.14 -6.62
C CYS A 73 -20.61 0.50 -7.01
N LEU A 74 -20.61 -0.80 -7.34
CA LEU A 74 -21.82 -1.53 -7.73
C LEU A 74 -22.73 -1.84 -6.52
N PHE A 75 -22.15 -2.07 -5.35
CA PHE A 75 -22.83 -2.46 -4.12
C PHE A 75 -22.37 -1.59 -2.93
N PRO A 76 -22.79 -0.31 -2.86
CA PRO A 76 -22.29 0.63 -1.87
C PRO A 76 -22.55 0.22 -0.42
N ALA A 77 -23.61 -0.55 -0.16
CA ALA A 77 -23.90 -1.10 1.17
C ALA A 77 -22.83 -2.07 1.70
N HIS A 78 -22.05 -2.71 0.81
CA HIS A 78 -20.99 -3.65 1.19
C HIS A 78 -19.62 -2.98 1.31
N PHE A 79 -19.53 -1.68 1.01
CA PHE A 79 -18.26 -0.94 1.02
C PHE A 79 -17.53 -1.04 2.37
N ALA A 80 -18.25 -0.89 3.49
CA ALA A 80 -17.61 -0.92 4.81
C ALA A 80 -16.89 -2.25 5.08
N TRP A 81 -17.51 -3.38 4.74
CA TRP A 81 -16.90 -4.71 4.89
C TRP A 81 -15.68 -4.89 3.99
N LEU A 82 -15.80 -4.49 2.72
CA LEU A 82 -14.71 -4.51 1.75
C LEU A 82 -13.53 -3.65 2.22
N ALA A 83 -13.80 -2.45 2.74
CA ALA A 83 -12.79 -1.53 3.23
C ALA A 83 -12.02 -2.07 4.45
N TRP A 84 -12.71 -2.75 5.38
CA TRP A 84 -12.04 -3.43 6.49
C TRP A 84 -11.10 -4.52 6.01
N LEU A 85 -11.60 -5.44 5.17
CA LEU A 85 -10.83 -6.56 4.63
C LEU A 85 -9.60 -6.06 3.87
N PHE A 86 -9.80 -5.13 2.95
CA PHE A 86 -8.71 -4.65 2.12
C PHE A 86 -7.71 -3.79 2.90
N GLY A 87 -8.19 -2.96 3.84
CA GLY A 87 -7.29 -2.21 4.72
C GLY A 87 -6.40 -3.14 5.55
N ALA A 88 -6.90 -4.29 6.00
CA ALA A 88 -6.08 -5.30 6.67
C ALA A 88 -5.00 -5.90 5.74
N LEU A 89 -5.35 -6.19 4.48
CA LEU A 89 -4.39 -6.64 3.46
C LEU A 89 -3.33 -5.57 3.14
N CYS A 90 -3.72 -4.29 3.10
CA CYS A 90 -2.78 -3.17 2.95
C CYS A 90 -1.83 -3.07 4.16
N TRP A 91 -2.32 -3.30 5.38
CA TRP A 91 -1.47 -3.35 6.57
C TRP A 91 -0.47 -4.51 6.51
N LEU A 92 -0.91 -5.69 6.09
CA LEU A 92 -0.02 -6.84 5.88
C LEU A 92 1.07 -6.51 4.83
N THR A 93 0.69 -5.85 3.73
CA THR A 93 1.63 -5.40 2.70
C THR A 93 2.61 -4.36 3.24
N THR A 94 2.15 -3.42 4.05
CA THR A 94 3.00 -2.41 4.70
C THR A 94 4.02 -3.07 5.62
N ALA A 95 3.58 -4.00 6.47
CA ALA A 95 4.46 -4.72 7.39
C ALA A 95 5.51 -5.55 6.65
N THR A 96 5.11 -6.31 5.63
CA THR A 96 6.04 -7.10 4.81
C THR A 96 7.07 -6.23 4.10
N ARG A 97 6.67 -5.07 3.57
CA ARG A 97 7.59 -4.09 2.96
C ARG A 97 8.57 -3.48 3.96
N ILE A 98 8.12 -3.13 5.16
CA ILE A 98 9.01 -2.59 6.21
C ILE A 98 10.02 -3.65 6.63
N CYS A 99 9.58 -4.88 6.88
CA CYS A 99 10.48 -5.98 7.26
C CYS A 99 11.49 -6.32 6.17
N SER A 100 11.06 -6.47 4.91
CA SER A 100 11.95 -6.78 3.80
C SER A 100 12.89 -5.63 3.46
N GLY A 101 12.39 -4.40 3.49
CA GLY A 101 13.17 -3.18 3.31
C GLY A 101 14.26 -3.04 4.37
N TYR A 102 13.90 -3.23 5.64
CA TYR A 102 14.85 -3.18 6.76
C TYR A 102 15.95 -4.26 6.63
N GLN A 103 15.58 -5.51 6.31
CA GLN A 103 16.56 -6.58 6.12
C GLN A 103 17.52 -6.30 4.96
N THR A 104 17.01 -5.76 3.85
CA THR A 104 17.81 -5.40 2.67
C THR A 104 18.83 -4.31 3.04
N LEU A 105 18.39 -3.26 3.72
CA LEU A 105 19.27 -2.17 4.15
C LEU A 105 20.30 -2.62 5.19
N LYS A 106 19.90 -3.44 6.17
CA LYS A 106 20.82 -3.99 7.16
C LYS A 106 21.95 -4.80 6.51
N ARG A 107 21.64 -5.63 5.51
CA ARG A 107 22.66 -6.40 4.75
C ARG A 107 23.63 -5.48 4.02
N VAL A 108 23.15 -4.41 3.40
CA VAL A 108 24.00 -3.42 2.73
C VAL A 108 24.94 -2.72 3.72
N THR A 109 24.44 -2.30 4.88
CA THR A 109 25.28 -1.66 5.91
C THR A 109 26.33 -2.61 6.51
N THR A 110 26.04 -3.91 6.64
CA THR A 110 27.01 -4.89 7.17
C THR A 110 28.10 -5.28 6.16
N THR A 111 27.89 -5.04 4.87
CA THR A 111 28.85 -5.40 3.81
C THR A 111 29.71 -4.20 3.37
N ALA A 112 29.45 -3.00 3.92
CA ALA A 112 30.22 -1.77 3.70
C ALA A 112 31.21 -1.55 4.85
#